data_AF-A0A101WDU5-F1
#
_entry.id   AF-A0A101WDU5-F1
#
_cell.length_a   1.000
_cell.length_b   1.000
_cell.length_c   1.000
_cell.angle_alpha   90.00
_cell.angle_beta   90.00
_cell.angle_gamma   90.00
#
_symmetry.space_group_name_H-M   'P 1'
#
loop_
_entity.id
_entity.type
_entity.pdbx_description
1 polymer ?
#
loop_
_entity_poly.entity_id
_entity_poly.type
_entity_poly.pdbx_seq_one_letter_code
_entity_poly.pdbx_strand_id
1 'polypeptide(L)'
;MISDSLTNLIVNGNDGFPFTRAYKSCHRYYDDFIEMMNFFSDNLSESDYSSVENKVISGSSSDEQTYLQTMCELTVTYYVMRMYNEQFKYEPKYNGGNNPECSFEFNGRVVSIEVKCPNMMKRVEFEEHNTLKLFSAERIPKHDEIIADLKNSIALNLEYSKYSGIEEIPRMDNKLKDYLESAQKKFPQGEGYFNILAITLDIVQDVDEWYSYILGDNGVFTNNTYVDKNYDSVDAILLSTPVYGHRAWEQFKGVNVWHLEETINLLILDPRKEESEKGKFYFSSGVDLFGWLSKEFLLFQNKLDFENESSMKEQTFDEKYIRFKEENLRICSAFIESLKK
;
A
#
# COMPACT_ATOMS: atom_id res chain seq x y z
N MET A 1 1.42 25.40 -15.71
CA MET A 1 0.01 25.84 -15.91
C MET A 1 -0.74 24.66 -16.53
N ILE A 2 -1.80 24.17 -15.89
CA ILE A 2 -2.57 23.03 -16.41
C ILE A 2 -3.37 23.41 -17.67
N SER A 3 -3.66 22.42 -18.51
CA SER A 3 -4.41 22.61 -19.75
C SER A 3 -5.83 23.14 -19.51
N ASP A 4 -6.38 23.81 -20.53
CA ASP A 4 -7.78 24.26 -20.53
C ASP A 4 -8.75 23.08 -20.39
N SER A 5 -8.39 21.90 -20.89
CA SER A 5 -9.20 20.68 -20.78
C SER A 5 -9.34 20.25 -19.32
N LEU A 6 -8.22 20.12 -18.60
CA LEU A 6 -8.21 19.74 -17.19
C LEU A 6 -8.88 20.81 -16.33
N THR A 7 -8.62 22.09 -16.62
CA THR A 7 -9.28 23.22 -15.96
C THR A 7 -10.80 23.14 -16.12
N ASN A 8 -11.29 22.94 -17.34
CA ASN A 8 -12.73 22.83 -17.60
C ASN A 8 -13.36 21.62 -16.91
N LEU A 9 -12.66 20.49 -16.85
CA LEU A 9 -13.13 19.29 -16.14
C LEU A 9 -13.34 19.55 -14.65
N ILE A 10 -12.42 20.28 -14.02
CA ILE A 10 -12.49 20.58 -12.58
C ILE A 10 -13.54 21.66 -12.30
N VAL A 11 -13.53 22.76 -13.06
CA VAL A 11 -14.42 23.91 -12.82
C VAL A 11 -15.88 23.57 -13.12
N ASN A 12 -16.13 22.85 -14.21
CA ASN A 12 -17.48 22.52 -14.69
C ASN A 12 -17.91 21.08 -14.36
N GLY A 13 -17.09 20.34 -13.59
CA GLY A 13 -17.39 18.98 -13.18
C GLY A 13 -18.59 18.89 -12.24
N ASN A 14 -19.05 17.66 -11.98
CA ASN A 14 -20.09 17.41 -10.99
C ASN A 14 -19.52 17.41 -9.56
N ASP A 15 -20.39 17.61 -8.56
CA ASP A 15 -20.01 17.62 -7.14
C ASP A 15 -19.67 16.22 -6.59
N GLY A 16 -19.83 15.16 -7.37
CA GLY A 16 -19.31 13.83 -7.01
C GLY A 16 -17.79 13.74 -7.16
N PHE A 17 -17.17 14.70 -7.84
CA PHE A 17 -15.74 14.68 -8.14
C PHE A 17 -14.91 15.46 -7.10
N PRO A 18 -13.91 14.85 -6.43
CA PRO A 18 -13.15 15.49 -5.36
C PRO A 18 -12.48 16.82 -5.75
N PHE A 19 -11.87 16.92 -6.94
CA PHE A 19 -11.27 18.20 -7.36
C PHE A 19 -12.31 19.30 -7.58
N THR A 20 -13.47 18.96 -8.16
CA THR A 20 -14.56 19.94 -8.34
C THR A 20 -15.01 20.49 -6.99
N ARG A 21 -15.21 19.60 -6.00
CA ARG A 21 -15.60 20.00 -4.64
C ARG A 21 -14.52 20.83 -3.97
N ALA A 22 -13.26 20.42 -4.07
CA ALA A 22 -12.13 21.14 -3.49
C ALA A 22 -11.98 22.53 -4.11
N TYR A 23 -12.11 22.65 -5.44
CA TYR A 23 -12.11 23.92 -6.15
C TYR A 23 -13.26 24.83 -5.68
N LYS A 24 -14.50 24.33 -5.68
CA LYS A 24 -15.69 25.13 -5.28
C LYS A 24 -15.66 25.57 -3.81
N SER A 25 -15.04 24.78 -2.94
CA SER A 25 -14.90 25.09 -1.52
C SER A 25 -13.63 25.90 -1.19
N CYS A 26 -12.82 26.25 -2.19
CA CYS A 26 -11.50 26.88 -2.03
C CYS A 26 -10.62 26.11 -1.02
N HIS A 27 -10.64 24.78 -1.10
CA HIS A 27 -9.88 23.93 -0.21
C HIS A 27 -8.47 23.70 -0.76
N ARG A 28 -7.48 23.71 0.13
CA ARG A 28 -6.07 23.48 -0.19
C ARG A 28 -5.79 22.20 -0.99
N TYR A 29 -6.65 21.19 -0.90
CA TYR A 29 -6.52 19.95 -1.68
C TYR A 29 -6.40 20.21 -3.18
N TYR A 30 -7.12 21.24 -3.68
CA TYR A 30 -7.01 21.69 -5.05
C TYR A 30 -5.73 22.50 -5.29
N ASP A 31 -5.39 23.45 -4.42
CA ASP A 31 -4.19 24.28 -4.57
C ASP A 31 -2.91 23.43 -4.54
N ASP A 32 -2.82 22.49 -3.59
CA ASP A 32 -1.73 21.53 -3.44
C ASP A 32 -1.63 20.61 -4.69
N PHE A 33 -2.77 20.25 -5.30
CA PHE A 33 -2.79 19.51 -6.57
C PHE A 33 -2.24 20.36 -7.73
N ILE A 34 -2.63 21.64 -7.82
CA ILE A 34 -2.12 22.55 -8.85
C ILE A 34 -0.62 22.77 -8.69
N GLU A 35 -0.12 22.86 -7.45
CA GLU A 35 1.32 22.89 -7.16
C GLU A 35 2.03 21.67 -7.72
N MET A 36 1.53 20.46 -7.41
CA MET A 36 2.08 19.21 -7.95
C MET A 36 2.08 19.21 -9.49
N MET A 37 0.99 19.60 -10.13
CA MET A 37 0.90 19.63 -11.59
C MET A 37 1.88 20.63 -12.22
N ASN A 38 2.06 21.81 -11.60
CA ASN A 38 3.08 22.75 -12.05
C ASN A 38 4.49 22.19 -11.87
N PHE A 39 4.75 21.50 -10.75
CA PHE A 39 6.03 20.84 -10.54
C PHE A 39 6.33 19.79 -11.62
N PHE A 40 5.34 18.97 -12.01
CA PHE A 40 5.48 18.05 -13.13
C PHE A 40 5.73 18.78 -14.45
N SER A 41 4.99 19.86 -14.74
CA SER A 41 5.18 20.67 -15.95
C SER A 41 6.60 21.24 -16.05
N ASP A 42 7.20 21.61 -14.92
CA ASP A 42 8.52 22.24 -14.89
C ASP A 42 9.67 21.22 -14.98
N ASN A 43 9.43 19.95 -14.66
CA ASN A 43 10.47 18.92 -14.53
C ASN A 43 10.34 17.75 -15.52
N LEU A 44 9.20 17.57 -16.18
CA LEU A 44 8.99 16.53 -17.18
C LEU A 44 9.15 17.07 -18.60
N SER A 45 9.38 16.15 -19.55
CA SER A 45 9.24 16.48 -20.96
C SER A 45 7.79 16.81 -21.30
N GLU A 46 7.57 17.58 -22.37
CA GLU A 46 6.21 17.94 -22.82
C GLU A 46 5.34 16.70 -23.07
N SER A 47 5.93 15.62 -23.62
CA SER A 47 5.22 14.36 -23.85
C SER A 47 4.86 13.62 -22.56
N ASP A 48 5.77 13.63 -21.57
CA ASP A 48 5.53 12.94 -20.30
C ASP A 48 4.51 13.71 -19.45
N TYR A 49 4.62 15.05 -19.40
CA TYR A 49 3.64 15.90 -18.75
C TYR A 49 2.24 15.76 -19.39
N SER A 50 2.17 15.72 -20.73
CA SER A 50 0.89 15.45 -21.43
C SER A 50 0.31 14.08 -21.05
N SER A 51 1.16 13.07 -20.83
CA SER A 51 0.73 11.75 -20.34
C SER A 51 0.15 11.83 -18.93
N VAL A 52 0.80 12.59 -18.02
CA VAL A 52 0.28 12.87 -16.67
C VAL A 52 -1.08 13.56 -16.74
N GLU A 53 -1.24 14.62 -17.52
CA GLU A 53 -2.53 15.31 -17.66
C GLU A 53 -3.63 14.39 -18.18
N ASN A 54 -3.34 13.59 -19.21
CA ASN A 54 -4.30 12.62 -19.75
C ASN A 54 -4.68 11.55 -18.72
N LYS A 55 -3.71 11.09 -17.92
CA LYS A 55 -3.95 10.15 -16.82
C LYS A 55 -4.89 10.77 -15.76
N VAL A 56 -4.64 12.01 -15.34
CA VAL A 56 -5.53 12.74 -14.43
C VAL A 56 -6.93 12.86 -15.01
N ILE A 57 -7.08 13.34 -16.25
CA ILE A 57 -8.39 13.52 -16.90
C ILE A 57 -9.15 12.17 -16.93
N SER A 58 -8.47 11.10 -17.32
CA SER A 58 -9.06 9.76 -17.43
C SER A 58 -9.49 9.23 -16.06
N GLY A 59 -8.61 9.26 -15.06
CA GLY A 59 -8.91 8.81 -13.70
C GLY A 59 -9.99 9.64 -13.01
N SER A 60 -10.04 10.94 -13.32
CA SER A 60 -11.02 11.88 -12.80
C SER A 60 -12.44 11.68 -13.35
N SER A 61 -12.54 11.07 -14.52
CA SER A 61 -13.81 10.81 -15.22
C SER A 61 -14.38 9.41 -14.96
N SER A 62 -13.69 8.61 -14.15
CA SER A 62 -13.98 7.20 -13.92
C SER A 62 -14.60 6.97 -12.54
N ASP A 63 -14.70 5.71 -12.10
CA ASP A 63 -15.17 5.32 -10.77
C ASP A 63 -14.13 5.61 -9.66
N GLU A 64 -14.56 5.54 -8.40
CA GLU A 64 -13.74 5.86 -7.23
C GLU A 64 -12.42 5.07 -7.19
N GLN A 65 -12.44 3.78 -7.55
CA GLN A 65 -11.22 2.98 -7.53
C GLN A 65 -10.21 3.48 -8.56
N THR A 66 -10.67 3.80 -9.76
CA THR A 66 -9.80 4.34 -10.82
C THR A 66 -9.24 5.70 -10.44
N TYR A 67 -10.05 6.55 -9.78
CA TYR A 67 -9.61 7.80 -9.21
C TYR A 67 -8.50 7.59 -8.17
N LEU A 68 -8.72 6.75 -7.16
CA LEU A 68 -7.77 6.52 -6.08
C LEU A 68 -6.46 5.90 -6.57
N GLN A 69 -6.53 4.91 -7.47
CA GLN A 69 -5.34 4.37 -8.14
C GLN A 69 -4.53 5.49 -8.79
N THR A 70 -5.19 6.35 -9.58
CA THR A 70 -4.54 7.45 -10.28
C THR A 70 -3.88 8.43 -9.31
N MET A 71 -4.59 8.87 -8.27
CA MET A 71 -4.04 9.84 -7.33
C MET A 71 -2.89 9.27 -6.51
N CYS A 72 -2.97 7.99 -6.12
CA CYS A 72 -1.88 7.30 -5.44
C CYS A 72 -0.62 7.15 -6.30
N GLU A 73 -0.78 6.78 -7.58
CA GLU A 73 0.34 6.75 -8.54
C GLU A 73 1.05 8.12 -8.64
N LEU A 74 0.27 9.19 -8.75
CA LEU A 74 0.80 10.55 -8.86
C LEU A 74 1.43 11.04 -7.56
N THR A 75 0.85 10.74 -6.40
CA THR A 75 1.41 11.10 -5.08
C THR A 75 2.77 10.42 -4.87
N VAL A 76 2.90 9.14 -5.22
CA VAL A 76 4.20 8.43 -5.14
C VAL A 76 5.20 8.99 -6.14
N THR A 77 4.77 9.22 -7.39
CA THR A 77 5.63 9.79 -8.44
C THR A 77 6.12 11.19 -8.05
N TYR A 78 5.23 12.02 -7.49
CA TYR A 78 5.54 13.36 -7.05
C TYR A 78 6.55 13.37 -5.91
N TYR A 79 6.37 12.48 -4.92
CA TYR A 79 7.35 12.27 -3.86
C TYR A 79 8.74 11.93 -4.42
N VAL A 80 8.80 10.93 -5.30
CA VAL A 80 10.06 10.47 -5.88
C VAL A 80 10.75 11.59 -6.66
N MET A 81 10.02 12.34 -7.48
CA MET A 81 10.62 13.46 -8.24
C MET A 81 11.11 14.58 -7.33
N ARG A 82 10.38 14.92 -6.26
CA ARG A 82 10.79 15.97 -5.32
C ARG A 82 12.04 15.58 -4.53
N MET A 83 12.14 14.32 -4.12
CA MET A 83 13.21 13.84 -3.24
C MET A 83 14.42 13.31 -4.02
N TYR A 84 14.20 12.73 -5.20
CA TYR A 84 15.19 11.97 -5.97
C TYR A 84 15.08 12.25 -7.48
N ASN A 85 15.45 13.46 -7.88
CA ASN A 85 15.37 13.87 -9.29
C ASN A 85 16.55 13.38 -10.16
N GLU A 86 17.55 12.71 -9.57
CA GLU A 86 18.71 12.24 -10.32
C GLU A 86 18.34 11.10 -11.28
N GLN A 87 18.52 11.36 -12.58
CA GLN A 87 18.13 10.45 -13.66
C GLN A 87 16.69 9.93 -13.57
N PHE A 88 15.79 10.75 -13.02
CA PHE A 88 14.38 10.42 -12.92
C PHE A 88 13.78 10.14 -14.30
N LYS A 89 12.93 9.10 -14.38
CA LYS A 89 12.20 8.70 -15.56
C LYS A 89 10.75 8.43 -15.18
N TYR A 90 9.84 9.13 -15.84
CA TYR A 90 8.40 8.86 -15.78
C TYR A 90 8.06 7.70 -16.71
N GLU A 91 7.34 6.70 -16.21
CA GLU A 91 6.90 5.52 -16.95
C GLU A 91 7.94 4.91 -17.92
N PRO A 92 9.15 4.58 -17.44
CA PRO A 92 10.20 4.04 -18.29
C PRO A 92 9.80 2.69 -18.89
N LYS A 93 10.14 2.48 -20.17
CA LYS A 93 9.85 1.22 -20.86
C LYS A 93 10.89 0.15 -20.55
N TYR A 94 10.48 -0.89 -19.84
CA TYR A 94 11.28 -2.09 -19.60
C TYR A 94 10.58 -3.33 -20.19
N ASN A 95 11.31 -4.46 -20.28
CA ASN A 95 10.78 -5.80 -20.61
C ASN A 95 9.69 -5.86 -21.70
N GLY A 96 9.96 -5.30 -22.89
CA GLY A 96 9.01 -5.38 -24.01
C GLY A 96 7.91 -4.31 -24.02
N GLY A 97 8.06 -3.24 -23.23
CA GLY A 97 7.19 -2.05 -23.27
C GLY A 97 6.25 -1.89 -22.09
N ASN A 98 6.47 -2.66 -21.02
CA ASN A 98 5.77 -2.52 -19.75
C ASN A 98 6.46 -1.45 -18.89
N ASN A 99 5.67 -0.61 -18.24
CA ASN A 99 6.19 0.56 -17.53
C ASN A 99 5.84 0.49 -16.04
N PRO A 100 6.81 0.43 -15.13
CA PRO A 100 6.60 0.88 -13.76
C PRO A 100 6.26 2.39 -13.77
N GLU A 101 5.62 2.92 -12.73
CA GLU A 101 5.21 4.33 -12.71
C GLU A 101 6.41 5.28 -12.80
N CYS A 102 7.53 4.94 -12.17
CA CYS A 102 8.76 5.70 -12.32
C CYS A 102 10.03 4.88 -12.05
N SER A 103 11.18 5.42 -12.47
CA SER A 103 12.49 5.01 -11.97
C SER A 103 13.43 6.19 -11.77
N PHE A 104 14.46 6.01 -10.94
CA PHE A 104 15.45 7.03 -10.63
C PHE A 104 16.76 6.39 -10.19
N GLU A 105 17.87 7.14 -10.22
CA GLU A 105 19.13 6.68 -9.64
C GLU A 105 19.21 7.09 -8.17
N PHE A 106 19.64 6.14 -7.33
CA PHE A 106 19.92 6.39 -5.92
C PHE A 106 21.10 5.53 -5.46
N ASN A 107 22.16 6.19 -4.98
CA ASN A 107 23.38 5.55 -4.46
C ASN A 107 23.93 4.44 -5.38
N GLY A 108 24.01 4.72 -6.68
CA GLY A 108 24.58 3.81 -7.69
C GLY A 108 23.67 2.65 -8.10
N ARG A 109 22.36 2.71 -7.76
CA ARG A 109 21.34 1.77 -8.23
C ARG A 109 20.20 2.48 -8.91
N VAL A 110 19.58 1.81 -9.87
CA VAL A 110 18.32 2.26 -10.45
C VAL A 110 17.16 1.69 -9.62
N VAL A 111 16.44 2.55 -8.93
CA VAL A 111 15.23 2.19 -8.19
C VAL A 111 14.05 2.30 -9.14
N SER A 112 13.23 1.25 -9.26
CA SER A 112 11.98 1.28 -10.05
C SER A 112 10.79 1.03 -9.16
N ILE A 113 9.71 1.78 -9.33
CA ILE A 113 8.53 1.70 -8.46
C ILE A 113 7.28 1.36 -9.28
N GLU A 114 6.61 0.29 -8.88
CA GLU A 114 5.25 -0.05 -9.33
C GLU A 114 4.25 0.31 -8.23
N VAL A 115 3.15 1.01 -8.53
CA VAL A 115 2.14 1.44 -7.56
C VAL A 115 0.82 0.70 -7.78
N LYS A 116 0.25 0.15 -6.71
CA LYS A 116 -1.05 -0.52 -6.70
C LYS A 116 -1.90 -0.03 -5.54
N CYS A 117 -3.13 0.39 -5.86
CA CYS A 117 -4.18 0.72 -4.92
C CYS A 117 -5.20 -0.43 -4.92
N PRO A 118 -5.30 -1.24 -3.86
CA PRO A 118 -6.29 -2.31 -3.78
C PRO A 118 -7.73 -1.77 -3.83
N ASN A 119 -8.61 -2.48 -4.53
CA ASN A 119 -10.03 -2.14 -4.55
C ASN A 119 -10.75 -2.67 -3.32
N MET A 120 -11.02 -1.76 -2.39
CA MET A 120 -11.69 -2.05 -1.12
C MET A 120 -13.22 -1.93 -1.20
N MET A 121 -13.83 -1.57 -2.34
CA MET A 121 -15.28 -1.32 -2.41
C MET A 121 -16.13 -2.51 -1.94
N LYS A 122 -15.76 -3.73 -2.36
CA LYS A 122 -16.45 -4.95 -1.89
C LYS A 122 -16.29 -5.17 -0.39
N ARG A 123 -15.15 -4.79 0.18
CA ARG A 123 -14.90 -4.91 1.63
C ARG A 123 -15.80 -3.94 2.40
N VAL A 124 -15.90 -2.70 1.93
CA VAL A 124 -16.80 -1.68 2.49
C VAL A 124 -18.26 -2.16 2.41
N GLU A 125 -18.69 -2.70 1.27
CA GLU A 125 -20.03 -3.28 1.10
C GLU A 125 -20.31 -4.38 2.15
N PHE A 126 -19.35 -5.30 2.38
CA PHE A 126 -19.50 -6.27 3.45
C PHE A 126 -19.67 -5.60 4.81
N GLU A 127 -18.88 -4.58 5.15
CA GLU A 127 -18.96 -3.92 6.46
C GLU A 127 -20.31 -3.23 6.72
N GLU A 128 -21.04 -2.85 5.67
CA GLU A 128 -22.39 -2.26 5.79
C GLU A 128 -23.48 -3.30 6.11
N HIS A 129 -23.25 -4.58 5.83
CA HIS A 129 -24.22 -5.64 6.13
C HIS A 129 -24.29 -5.93 7.64
N ASN A 130 -25.51 -6.00 8.20
CA ASN A 130 -25.73 -6.34 9.61
C ASN A 130 -25.56 -7.86 9.90
N THR A 131 -24.43 -8.44 9.52
CA THR A 131 -24.12 -9.87 9.69
C THR A 131 -22.92 -10.03 10.60
N LEU A 132 -22.83 -11.17 11.29
CA LEU A 132 -21.60 -11.56 11.96
C LEU A 132 -20.54 -11.88 10.90
N LYS A 133 -19.39 -11.22 11.01
CA LYS A 133 -18.30 -11.37 10.05
C LYS A 133 -17.28 -12.40 10.52
N LEU A 134 -16.99 -13.36 9.66
CA LEU A 134 -15.90 -14.30 9.81
C LEU A 134 -14.76 -13.86 8.91
N PHE A 135 -13.61 -13.56 9.50
CA PHE A 135 -12.41 -13.21 8.76
C PHE A 135 -11.28 -14.16 9.17
N SER A 136 -10.65 -14.78 8.18
CA SER A 136 -9.49 -15.63 8.39
C SER A 136 -8.23 -14.78 8.28
N ALA A 137 -7.50 -14.67 9.38
CA ALA A 137 -6.26 -13.89 9.43
C ALA A 137 -5.10 -14.53 8.65
N GLU A 138 -5.20 -15.82 8.35
CA GLU A 138 -4.28 -16.58 7.51
C GLU A 138 -5.02 -17.52 6.56
N ARG A 139 -4.29 -18.11 5.62
CA ARG A 139 -4.83 -19.20 4.79
C ARG A 139 -5.01 -20.46 5.63
N ILE A 140 -6.24 -20.94 5.73
CA ILE A 140 -6.59 -22.11 6.52
C ILE A 140 -6.67 -23.34 5.60
N PRO A 141 -5.92 -24.42 5.88
CA PRO A 141 -6.09 -25.70 5.18
C PRO A 141 -7.51 -26.22 5.35
N LYS A 142 -8.11 -26.78 4.28
CA LYS A 142 -9.53 -27.21 4.28
C LYS A 142 -10.51 -26.08 4.64
N HIS A 143 -10.20 -24.88 4.15
CA HIS A 143 -10.95 -23.66 4.36
C HIS A 143 -12.48 -23.85 4.32
N ASP A 144 -12.99 -24.41 3.23
CA ASP A 144 -14.44 -24.51 3.01
C ASP A 144 -15.12 -25.42 4.04
N GLU A 145 -14.47 -26.51 4.46
CA GLU A 145 -14.97 -27.41 5.51
C GLU A 145 -15.03 -26.66 6.86
N ILE A 146 -13.95 -25.97 7.23
CA ILE A 146 -13.84 -25.25 8.51
C ILE A 146 -14.82 -24.09 8.59
N ILE A 147 -14.95 -23.30 7.52
CA ILE A 147 -15.91 -22.19 7.48
C ILE A 147 -17.34 -22.71 7.54
N ALA A 148 -17.66 -23.82 6.86
CA ALA A 148 -18.98 -24.42 6.93
C ALA A 148 -19.30 -24.88 8.36
N ASP A 149 -18.38 -25.59 9.02
CA ASP A 149 -18.54 -26.05 10.39
C ASP A 149 -18.70 -24.88 11.38
N LEU A 150 -17.93 -23.81 11.21
CA LEU A 150 -18.02 -22.61 12.04
C LEU A 150 -19.36 -21.89 11.85
N LYS A 151 -19.80 -21.71 10.59
CA LYS A 151 -21.11 -21.12 10.28
C LYS A 151 -22.24 -21.95 10.89
N ASN A 152 -22.20 -23.28 10.78
CA ASN A 152 -23.20 -24.17 11.35
C ASN A 152 -23.25 -24.07 12.88
N SER A 153 -22.08 -24.01 13.53
CA SER A 153 -21.97 -23.92 15.00
C SER A 153 -22.53 -22.60 15.55
N ILE A 154 -22.28 -21.50 14.85
CA ILE A 154 -22.75 -20.17 15.26
C ILE A 154 -24.23 -19.98 14.92
N ALA A 155 -24.70 -20.52 13.78
CA ALA A 155 -26.08 -20.37 13.32
C ALA A 155 -27.12 -20.80 14.37
N LEU A 156 -26.80 -21.79 15.21
CA LEU A 156 -27.65 -22.27 16.30
C LEU A 156 -28.02 -21.20 17.32
N ASN A 157 -27.22 -20.14 17.46
CA ASN A 157 -27.45 -19.05 18.41
C ASN A 157 -27.72 -17.71 17.73
N LEU A 158 -27.81 -17.68 16.40
CA LEU A 158 -27.94 -16.43 15.65
C LEU A 158 -29.29 -15.74 15.93
N GLU A 159 -30.35 -16.52 16.19
CA GLU A 159 -31.68 -16.01 16.55
C GLU A 159 -31.71 -15.20 17.86
N TYR A 160 -30.74 -15.42 18.75
CA TYR A 160 -30.57 -14.67 20.00
C TYR A 160 -29.61 -13.49 19.87
N SER A 161 -29.11 -13.23 18.66
CA SER A 161 -28.16 -12.16 18.38
C SER A 161 -28.82 -10.96 17.69
N LYS A 162 -28.07 -9.86 17.54
CA LYS A 162 -28.49 -8.69 16.76
C LYS A 162 -28.23 -8.81 15.25
N TYR A 163 -27.58 -9.89 14.81
CA TYR A 163 -27.10 -10.06 13.44
C TYR A 163 -28.14 -10.81 12.59
N SER A 164 -28.29 -10.39 11.33
CA SER A 164 -29.23 -10.99 10.37
C SER A 164 -28.68 -12.25 9.68
N GLY A 165 -27.38 -12.54 9.85
CA GLY A 165 -26.68 -13.58 9.10
C GLY A 165 -25.25 -13.77 9.57
N ILE A 166 -24.55 -14.71 8.96
CA ILE A 166 -23.10 -14.89 9.09
C ILE A 166 -22.50 -14.79 7.70
N GLU A 167 -21.54 -13.89 7.53
CA GLU A 167 -20.83 -13.70 6.26
C GLU A 167 -19.34 -13.90 6.47
N GLU A 168 -18.71 -14.53 5.48
CA GLU A 168 -17.26 -14.62 5.45
C GLU A 168 -16.73 -13.44 4.64
N ILE A 169 -15.72 -12.77 5.19
CA ILE A 169 -15.03 -11.71 4.48
C ILE A 169 -13.85 -12.33 3.73
N PRO A 170 -13.81 -12.23 2.39
CA PRO A 170 -12.73 -12.79 1.61
C PRO A 170 -11.42 -12.05 1.88
N ARG A 171 -10.33 -12.82 1.95
CA ARG A 171 -8.95 -12.29 1.97
C ARG A 171 -8.59 -11.68 0.63
N MET A 172 -7.70 -10.68 0.67
CA MET A 172 -7.17 -9.99 -0.51
C MET A 172 -5.75 -10.44 -0.89
N ASP A 173 -5.25 -11.50 -0.28
CA ASP A 173 -3.92 -12.05 -0.56
C ASP A 173 -3.74 -12.51 -2.03
N ASN A 174 -4.80 -13.01 -2.68
CA ASN A 174 -4.79 -13.27 -4.13
C ASN A 174 -4.58 -11.99 -4.96
N LYS A 175 -4.98 -10.82 -4.46
CA LYS A 175 -4.67 -9.53 -5.12
C LYS A 175 -3.22 -9.14 -4.99
N LEU A 176 -2.61 -9.39 -3.83
CA LEU A 176 -1.16 -9.24 -3.70
C LEU A 176 -0.42 -10.14 -4.70
N LYS A 177 -0.88 -11.39 -4.90
CA LYS A 177 -0.34 -12.27 -5.96
C LYS A 177 -0.45 -11.63 -7.35
N ASP A 178 -1.65 -11.19 -7.75
CA ASP A 178 -1.88 -10.54 -9.04
C ASP A 178 -0.94 -9.33 -9.24
N TYR A 179 -0.71 -8.56 -8.18
CA TYR A 179 0.17 -7.38 -8.19
C TYR A 179 1.65 -7.74 -8.32
N LEU A 180 2.11 -8.77 -7.62
CA LEU A 180 3.46 -9.29 -7.74
C LEU A 180 3.75 -9.78 -9.17
N GLU A 181 2.82 -10.52 -9.77
CA GLU A 181 2.94 -11.00 -11.15
C GLU A 181 2.88 -9.85 -12.18
N SER A 182 2.08 -8.82 -11.92
CA SER A 182 2.05 -7.60 -12.72
C SER A 182 3.38 -6.85 -12.63
N ALA A 183 3.91 -6.67 -11.42
CA ALA A 183 5.15 -5.96 -11.16
C ALA A 183 6.36 -6.68 -11.76
N GLN A 184 6.43 -8.02 -11.64
CA GLN A 184 7.45 -8.85 -12.29
C GLN A 184 7.57 -8.55 -13.79
N LYS A 185 6.44 -8.38 -14.49
CA LYS A 185 6.42 -8.13 -15.94
C LYS A 185 6.93 -6.72 -16.29
N LYS A 186 6.84 -5.77 -15.36
CA LYS A 186 7.25 -4.38 -15.53
C LYS A 186 8.69 -4.12 -15.08
N PHE A 187 9.17 -4.85 -14.08
CA PHE A 187 10.44 -4.53 -13.43
C PHE A 187 11.67 -5.03 -14.19
N PRO A 188 12.69 -4.18 -14.37
CA PRO A 188 13.95 -4.61 -14.94
C PRO A 188 14.65 -5.64 -14.04
N GLN A 189 15.43 -6.53 -14.66
CA GLN A 189 16.19 -7.57 -13.97
C GLN A 189 17.67 -7.20 -13.86
N GLY A 190 18.31 -7.68 -12.79
CA GLY A 190 19.76 -7.56 -12.57
C GLY A 190 20.12 -6.91 -11.25
N GLU A 191 21.42 -7.00 -10.91
CA GLU A 191 21.96 -6.49 -9.64
C GLU A 191 22.05 -4.97 -9.57
N GLY A 192 22.00 -4.25 -10.69
CA GLY A 192 21.99 -2.78 -10.71
C GLY A 192 20.63 -2.16 -10.35
N TYR A 193 19.59 -2.98 -10.20
CA TYR A 193 18.23 -2.54 -9.95
C TYR A 193 17.78 -2.85 -8.51
N PHE A 194 16.93 -1.97 -7.98
CA PHE A 194 16.18 -2.20 -6.75
C PHE A 194 14.70 -1.87 -6.99
N ASN A 195 13.87 -2.89 -7.17
CA ASN A 195 12.50 -2.70 -7.60
C ASN A 195 11.50 -2.82 -6.43
N ILE A 196 10.58 -1.86 -6.35
CA ILE A 196 9.68 -1.69 -5.21
C ILE A 196 8.23 -1.76 -5.70
N LEU A 197 7.46 -2.71 -5.18
CA LEU A 197 6.01 -2.70 -5.32
C LEU A 197 5.39 -1.87 -4.19
N ALA A 198 4.87 -0.69 -4.49
CA ALA A 198 4.14 0.13 -3.55
C ALA A 198 2.65 -0.27 -3.53
N ILE A 199 2.17 -0.67 -2.35
CA ILE A 199 0.75 -0.90 -2.08
C ILE A 199 0.22 0.28 -1.27
N THR A 200 -0.72 1.02 -1.86
CA THR A 200 -1.34 2.18 -1.24
C THR A 200 -2.68 1.81 -0.62
N LEU A 201 -2.78 2.00 0.69
CA LEU A 201 -3.85 1.54 1.57
C LEU A 201 -4.57 2.71 2.23
N ASP A 202 -5.74 2.44 2.82
CA ASP A 202 -6.55 3.45 3.47
C ASP A 202 -6.16 3.58 4.94
N ILE A 203 -6.42 2.54 5.73
CA ILE A 203 -6.27 2.60 7.19
C ILE A 203 -5.15 1.69 7.71
N VAL A 204 -4.72 1.92 8.95
CA VAL A 204 -3.63 1.13 9.58
C VAL A 204 -3.99 -0.35 9.70
N GLN A 205 -5.27 -0.68 9.87
CA GLN A 205 -5.75 -2.06 9.89
C GLN A 205 -5.53 -2.76 8.53
N ASP A 206 -5.62 -2.04 7.42
CA ASP A 206 -5.26 -2.59 6.11
C ASP A 206 -3.75 -2.84 6.07
N VAL A 207 -2.93 -1.96 6.65
CA VAL A 207 -1.48 -2.16 6.72
C VAL A 207 -1.13 -3.45 7.47
N ASP A 208 -1.78 -3.72 8.61
CA ASP A 208 -1.62 -4.99 9.33
C ASP A 208 -2.06 -6.20 8.49
N GLU A 209 -3.22 -6.10 7.84
CA GLU A 209 -3.75 -7.18 6.99
C GLU A 209 -2.78 -7.48 5.83
N TRP A 210 -2.29 -6.45 5.15
CA TRP A 210 -1.32 -6.59 4.06
C TRP A 210 0.06 -7.03 4.54
N TYR A 211 0.51 -6.58 5.71
CA TYR A 211 1.72 -7.08 6.35
C TYR A 211 1.62 -8.60 6.58
N SER A 212 0.47 -9.09 7.04
CA SER A 212 0.22 -10.53 7.21
C SER A 212 0.28 -11.30 5.88
N TYR A 213 -0.13 -10.69 4.77
CA TYR A 213 -0.01 -11.29 3.43
C TYR A 213 1.44 -11.39 2.98
N ILE A 214 2.30 -10.51 3.49
CA ILE A 214 3.72 -10.48 3.12
C ILE A 214 4.53 -11.41 4.02
N LEU A 215 4.40 -11.28 5.34
CA LEU A 215 5.28 -11.92 6.34
C LEU A 215 4.57 -12.84 7.33
N GLY A 216 3.23 -13.01 7.26
CA GLY A 216 2.53 -14.02 8.05
C GLY A 216 2.97 -15.44 7.68
N ASP A 217 2.54 -16.48 8.40
CA ASP A 217 3.09 -17.85 8.30
C ASP A 217 3.24 -18.38 6.86
N ASN A 218 2.27 -18.10 6.00
CA ASN A 218 2.27 -18.50 4.58
C ASN A 218 2.48 -17.32 3.61
N GLY A 219 2.90 -16.15 4.11
CA GLY A 219 3.02 -14.90 3.37
C GLY A 219 3.99 -14.98 2.19
N VAL A 220 3.89 -14.02 1.25
CA VAL A 220 4.64 -14.09 0.00
C VAL A 220 6.16 -14.09 0.21
N PHE A 221 6.65 -13.42 1.25
CA PHE A 221 8.07 -13.33 1.58
C PHE A 221 8.57 -14.42 2.53
N THR A 222 7.76 -15.47 2.76
CA THR A 222 8.18 -16.62 3.58
C THR A 222 8.57 -17.84 2.73
N ASN A 223 9.18 -18.82 3.39
CA ASN A 223 9.52 -20.10 2.76
C ASN A 223 8.28 -20.93 2.40
N ASN A 224 7.13 -20.65 3.04
CA ASN A 224 5.86 -21.34 2.82
C ASN A 224 4.87 -20.48 1.99
N THR A 225 5.42 -19.66 1.09
CA THR A 225 4.66 -18.75 0.24
C THR A 225 3.50 -19.42 -0.49
N TYR A 226 2.33 -18.77 -0.50
CA TYR A 226 1.15 -19.21 -1.26
C TYR A 226 1.23 -18.88 -2.77
N VAL A 227 2.32 -18.25 -3.21
CA VAL A 227 2.53 -17.81 -4.59
C VAL A 227 3.70 -18.58 -5.19
N ASP A 228 3.48 -19.16 -6.38
CA ASP A 228 4.57 -19.73 -7.18
C ASP A 228 5.63 -18.65 -7.42
N LYS A 229 6.93 -18.95 -7.26
CA LYS A 229 8.07 -18.00 -7.25
C LYS A 229 8.29 -17.24 -8.58
N ASN A 230 7.31 -16.47 -9.02
CA ASN A 230 7.24 -15.75 -10.29
C ASN A 230 7.34 -14.22 -10.06
N TYR A 231 7.99 -13.78 -8.98
CA TYR A 231 8.10 -12.37 -8.62
C TYR A 231 9.49 -12.01 -8.08
N ASP A 232 10.53 -12.75 -8.49
CA ASP A 232 11.92 -12.55 -8.05
C ASP A 232 12.48 -11.15 -8.39
N SER A 233 11.86 -10.44 -9.33
CA SER A 233 12.26 -9.07 -9.67
C SER A 233 11.73 -8.03 -8.66
N VAL A 234 10.79 -8.38 -7.78
CA VAL A 234 10.28 -7.50 -6.71
C VAL A 234 11.21 -7.61 -5.50
N ASP A 235 11.96 -6.55 -5.19
CA ASP A 235 12.99 -6.56 -4.15
C ASP A 235 12.44 -6.13 -2.78
N ALA A 236 11.49 -5.22 -2.78
CA ALA A 236 10.81 -4.76 -1.59
C ALA A 236 9.34 -4.44 -1.90
N ILE A 237 8.53 -4.44 -0.84
CA ILE A 237 7.15 -3.96 -0.89
C ILE A 237 7.04 -2.75 0.03
N LEU A 238 6.54 -1.62 -0.49
CA LEU A 238 6.21 -0.45 0.30
C LEU A 238 4.73 -0.52 0.68
N LEU A 239 4.42 -0.59 1.98
CA LEU A 239 3.06 -0.36 2.47
C LEU A 239 2.93 1.13 2.81
N SER A 240 1.99 1.81 2.17
CA SER A 240 1.79 3.25 2.36
C SER A 240 0.31 3.60 2.49
N THR A 241 -0.04 4.71 3.18
CA THR A 241 -1.45 5.07 3.44
C THR A 241 -1.97 6.36 2.78
N PRO A 242 -1.67 6.68 1.50
CA PRO A 242 -2.14 7.93 0.89
C PRO A 242 -3.63 7.91 0.54
N VAL A 243 -4.27 6.73 0.46
CA VAL A 243 -5.69 6.62 0.10
C VAL A 243 -6.56 7.38 1.10
N TYR A 244 -6.25 7.30 2.40
CA TYR A 244 -6.99 8.02 3.43
C TYR A 244 -6.96 9.53 3.21
N GLY A 245 -5.79 10.08 2.84
CA GLY A 245 -5.63 11.49 2.51
C GLY A 245 -6.52 11.91 1.34
N HIS A 246 -6.59 11.11 0.27
CA HIS A 246 -7.41 11.42 -0.90
C HIS A 246 -8.91 11.18 -0.68
N ARG A 247 -9.32 10.25 0.21
CA ARG A 247 -10.73 10.04 0.57
C ARG A 247 -11.24 11.07 1.58
N ALA A 248 -10.46 11.33 2.62
CA ALA A 248 -10.82 12.21 3.73
C ALA A 248 -10.22 13.62 3.60
N TRP A 249 -9.87 14.06 2.38
CA TRP A 249 -9.21 15.35 2.11
C TRP A 249 -9.87 16.54 2.78
N GLU A 250 -11.21 16.54 2.92
CA GLU A 250 -11.99 17.61 3.57
C GLU A 250 -11.66 17.79 5.05
N GLN A 251 -11.15 16.74 5.69
CA GLN A 251 -10.76 16.74 7.11
C GLN A 251 -9.38 17.37 7.30
N PHE A 252 -8.58 17.47 6.24
CA PHE A 252 -7.17 17.89 6.29
C PHE A 252 -6.98 19.34 5.83
N LYS A 253 -7.21 20.28 6.75
CA LYS A 253 -6.99 21.72 6.46
C LYS A 253 -5.52 22.15 6.62
N GLY A 254 -4.74 21.41 7.40
CA GLY A 254 -3.35 21.74 7.73
C GLY A 254 -2.29 20.86 7.05
N VAL A 255 -2.71 19.76 6.42
CA VAL A 255 -1.82 18.74 5.87
C VAL A 255 -1.92 18.74 4.35
N ASN A 256 -0.79 18.68 3.66
CA ASN A 256 -0.76 18.45 2.22
C ASN A 256 -0.84 16.95 1.96
N VAL A 257 -2.03 16.45 1.57
CA VAL A 257 -2.22 15.01 1.32
C VAL A 257 -1.57 14.50 0.04
N TRP A 258 -1.02 15.38 -0.80
CA TRP A 258 -0.19 15.03 -1.97
C TRP A 258 1.28 14.76 -1.59
N HIS A 259 1.67 15.07 -0.36
CA HIS A 259 2.99 14.76 0.17
C HIS A 259 2.97 13.36 0.79
N LEU A 260 3.55 12.39 0.09
CA LEU A 260 3.65 11.01 0.57
C LEU A 260 4.36 10.92 1.94
N GLU A 261 5.31 11.82 2.22
CA GLU A 261 6.01 11.88 3.51
C GLU A 261 5.12 12.20 4.72
N GLU A 262 3.90 12.70 4.48
CA GLU A 262 2.89 12.95 5.52
C GLU A 262 2.05 11.70 5.84
N THR A 263 2.30 10.57 5.16
CA THR A 263 1.59 9.30 5.34
C THR A 263 2.46 8.25 6.02
N ILE A 264 1.86 7.15 6.45
CA ILE A 264 2.63 5.97 6.87
C ILE A 264 3.33 5.42 5.63
N ASN A 265 4.61 5.10 5.75
CA ASN A 265 5.44 4.49 4.71
C ASN A 265 6.35 3.45 5.34
N LEU A 266 6.05 2.17 5.10
CA LEU A 266 6.82 1.03 5.61
C LEU A 266 7.38 0.23 4.43
N LEU A 267 8.65 0.43 4.13
CA LEU A 267 9.37 -0.33 3.12
C LEU A 267 9.84 -1.66 3.72
N ILE A 268 9.46 -2.77 3.11
CA ILE A 268 9.72 -4.12 3.60
C ILE A 268 10.57 -4.84 2.55
N LEU A 269 11.82 -5.12 2.90
CA LEU A 269 12.71 -5.94 2.08
C LEU A 269 12.22 -7.40 2.03
N ASP A 270 12.34 -8.04 0.87
CA ASP A 270 12.24 -9.50 0.78
C ASP A 270 13.39 -10.15 1.60
N PRO A 271 13.10 -10.87 2.71
CA PRO A 271 14.14 -11.45 3.57
C PRO A 271 15.08 -12.38 2.83
N ARG A 272 14.64 -12.98 1.72
CA ARG A 272 15.49 -13.84 0.87
C ARG A 272 16.63 -13.06 0.20
N LYS A 273 16.59 -11.72 0.21
CA LYS A 273 17.58 -10.81 -0.38
C LYS A 273 18.46 -10.12 0.65
N GLU A 274 18.25 -10.36 1.95
CA GLU A 274 19.00 -9.73 3.04
C GLU A 274 20.52 -9.89 2.90
N GLU A 275 20.98 -11.09 2.57
CA GLU A 275 22.41 -11.41 2.42
C GLU A 275 22.98 -11.08 1.01
N SER A 276 22.17 -10.47 0.14
CA SER A 276 22.59 -10.10 -1.22
C SER A 276 23.11 -8.67 -1.28
N GLU A 277 23.65 -8.26 -2.44
CA GLU A 277 24.01 -6.86 -2.69
C GLU A 277 22.79 -5.92 -2.58
N LYS A 278 21.58 -6.42 -2.84
CA LYS A 278 20.34 -5.66 -2.67
C LYS A 278 20.02 -5.43 -1.19
N GLY A 279 20.23 -6.43 -0.34
CA GLY A 279 20.08 -6.29 1.10
C GLY A 279 21.11 -5.31 1.68
N LYS A 280 22.38 -5.40 1.25
CA LYS A 280 23.41 -4.41 1.62
C LYS A 280 23.01 -2.98 1.23
N PHE A 281 22.50 -2.78 0.03
CA PHE A 281 21.97 -1.48 -0.40
C PHE A 281 20.80 -1.03 0.49
N TYR A 282 19.84 -1.91 0.74
CA TYR A 282 18.67 -1.62 1.56
C TYR A 282 19.08 -1.13 2.96
N PHE A 283 19.89 -1.90 3.69
CA PHE A 283 20.27 -1.53 5.05
C PHE A 283 21.24 -0.35 5.13
N SER A 284 22.03 -0.09 4.09
CA SER A 284 22.95 1.05 4.08
C SER A 284 22.28 2.38 3.71
N SER A 285 21.23 2.35 2.88
CA SER A 285 20.56 3.58 2.43
C SER A 285 19.13 3.40 1.93
N GLY A 286 18.78 2.24 1.36
CA GLY A 286 17.46 2.02 0.78
C GLY A 286 16.31 2.07 1.79
N VAL A 287 16.55 1.71 3.06
CA VAL A 287 15.55 1.74 4.14
C VAL A 287 15.00 3.14 4.41
N ASP A 288 15.79 4.18 4.13
CA ASP A 288 15.43 5.58 4.36
C ASP A 288 14.76 6.24 3.14
N LEU A 289 14.55 5.50 2.04
CA LEU A 289 13.98 6.01 0.78
C LEU A 289 12.65 6.73 0.94
N PHE A 290 11.82 6.30 1.90
CA PHE A 290 10.50 6.86 2.17
C PHE A 290 10.40 7.47 3.58
N GLY A 291 11.53 8.01 4.07
CA GLY A 291 11.64 8.58 5.41
C GLY A 291 12.03 7.56 6.47
N TRP A 292 11.96 7.98 7.73
CA TRP A 292 12.54 7.25 8.87
C TRP A 292 11.68 6.10 9.40
N LEU A 293 10.40 6.05 9.05
CA LEU A 293 9.43 5.12 9.65
C LEU A 293 9.79 3.64 9.43
N SER A 294 10.28 3.26 8.25
CA SER A 294 10.70 1.88 7.97
C SER A 294 11.79 1.42 8.93
N LYS A 295 12.78 2.28 9.20
CA LYS A 295 13.90 1.97 10.09
C LYS A 295 13.43 1.84 11.54
N GLU A 296 12.61 2.77 12.02
CA GLU A 296 12.07 2.70 13.38
C GLU A 296 11.14 1.50 13.55
N PHE A 297 10.41 1.11 12.52
CA PHE A 297 9.60 -0.10 12.53
C PHE A 297 10.46 -1.36 12.69
N LEU A 298 11.59 -1.48 11.97
CA LEU A 298 12.53 -2.59 12.15
C LEU A 298 13.15 -2.62 13.55
N LEU A 299 13.50 -1.46 14.11
CA LEU A 299 14.00 -1.35 15.49
C LEU A 299 12.94 -1.77 16.51
N PHE A 300 11.68 -1.36 16.29
CA PHE A 300 10.54 -1.76 17.09
C PHE A 300 10.34 -3.29 17.07
N GLN A 301 10.40 -3.92 15.90
CA GLN A 301 10.30 -5.37 15.76
C GLN A 301 11.41 -6.09 16.53
N ASN A 302 12.67 -5.66 16.35
CA ASN A 302 13.81 -6.25 17.06
C ASN A 302 13.66 -6.15 18.59
N LYS A 303 13.18 -4.99 19.08
CA LYS A 303 12.89 -4.82 20.50
C LYS A 303 11.81 -5.79 20.98
N LEU A 304 10.73 -5.97 20.22
CA LEU A 304 9.67 -6.93 20.55
C LEU A 304 10.22 -8.36 20.60
N ASP A 305 11.05 -8.75 19.63
CA ASP A 305 11.67 -10.08 19.60
C ASP A 305 12.51 -10.33 20.87
N PHE A 306 13.33 -9.36 21.27
CA PHE A 306 14.14 -9.45 22.49
C PHE A 306 13.30 -9.53 23.78
N GLU A 307 12.22 -8.73 23.87
CA GLU A 307 11.29 -8.76 25.00
C GLU A 307 10.51 -10.08 25.06
N ASN A 308 10.16 -10.64 23.90
CA ASN A 308 9.48 -11.92 23.78
C ASN A 308 10.41 -13.08 24.19
N GLU A 309 11.65 -13.13 23.70
CA GLU A 309 12.65 -14.12 24.16
C GLU A 309 12.84 -14.09 25.69
N SER A 310 12.81 -12.90 26.28
CA SER A 310 12.99 -12.70 27.72
C SER A 310 11.77 -13.14 28.54
N SER A 311 10.55 -12.87 28.05
CA SER A 311 9.28 -13.22 28.72
C SER A 311 8.82 -14.66 28.48
N MET A 312 9.39 -15.36 27.49
CA MET A 312 9.03 -16.72 27.11
C MET A 312 9.46 -17.83 28.08
N LYS A 313 10.21 -17.53 29.14
CA LYS A 313 10.70 -18.55 30.09
C LYS A 313 9.62 -19.08 31.07
N GLU A 314 8.46 -18.41 31.19
CA GLU A 314 7.47 -18.72 32.25
C GLU A 314 6.05 -19.07 31.72
N GLN A 315 5.81 -19.08 30.40
CA GLN A 315 4.47 -19.30 29.83
C GLN A 315 4.25 -20.70 29.22
N THR A 316 2.99 -21.15 29.19
CA THR A 316 2.58 -22.37 28.47
C THR A 316 2.70 -22.17 26.95
N PHE A 317 2.74 -23.26 26.17
CA PHE A 317 2.83 -23.18 24.71
C PHE A 317 1.63 -22.46 24.08
N ASP A 318 0.43 -22.73 24.58
CA ASP A 318 -0.80 -22.15 24.04
C ASP A 318 -0.88 -20.63 24.30
N GLU A 319 -0.49 -20.18 25.50
CA GLU A 319 -0.41 -18.75 25.84
C GLU A 319 0.62 -18.02 24.97
N LYS A 320 1.78 -18.66 24.70
CA LYS A 320 2.81 -18.11 23.81
C LYS A 320 2.28 -17.95 22.39
N TYR A 321 1.60 -18.97 21.88
CA TYR A 321 1.05 -18.96 20.53
C TYR A 321 -0.03 -17.89 20.36
N ILE A 322 -0.96 -17.77 21.33
CA ILE A 322 -2.01 -16.76 21.31
C ILE A 322 -1.40 -15.36 21.30
N ARG A 323 -0.48 -15.07 22.22
CA ARG A 323 0.17 -13.75 22.33
C ARG A 323 0.97 -13.41 21.07
N PHE A 324 1.75 -14.36 20.55
CA PHE A 324 2.47 -14.19 19.30
C PHE A 324 1.53 -13.83 18.14
N LYS A 325 0.37 -14.50 18.04
CA LYS A 325 -0.61 -14.20 16.99
C LYS A 325 -1.30 -12.85 17.21
N GLU A 326 -1.65 -12.48 18.45
CA GLU A 326 -2.23 -11.16 18.74
C GLU A 326 -1.27 -10.01 18.38
N GLU A 327 0.03 -10.18 18.69
CA GLU A 327 1.06 -9.19 18.38
C GLU A 327 1.34 -9.12 16.86
N ASN A 328 1.50 -10.25 16.18
CA ASN A 328 1.78 -10.27 14.73
C ASN A 328 0.64 -9.75 13.87
N LEU A 329 -0.61 -10.05 14.23
CA LEU A 329 -1.78 -9.61 13.46
C LEU A 329 -2.04 -8.10 13.55
N ARG A 330 -1.33 -7.39 14.44
CA ARG A 330 -1.51 -5.96 14.67
C ARG A 330 -0.18 -5.23 14.81
N ILE A 331 0.90 -5.77 14.24
CA ILE A 331 2.26 -5.28 14.50
C ILE A 331 2.48 -3.86 13.98
N CYS A 332 1.87 -3.50 12.84
CA CYS A 332 1.91 -2.14 12.31
C CYS A 332 1.05 -1.22 13.17
N SER A 333 -0.15 -1.63 13.59
CA SER A 333 -0.96 -0.84 14.55
C SER A 333 -0.24 -0.61 15.87
N ALA A 334 0.42 -1.63 16.42
CA ALA A 334 1.17 -1.55 17.66
C ALA A 334 2.37 -0.61 17.53
N PHE A 335 3.07 -0.66 16.40
CA PHE A 335 4.14 0.28 16.08
C PHE A 335 3.62 1.72 16.03
N ILE A 336 2.57 2.00 15.26
CA ILE A 336 2.00 3.36 15.15
C ILE A 336 1.52 3.89 16.50
N GLU A 337 0.92 3.04 17.34
CA GLU A 337 0.55 3.43 18.70
C GLU A 337 1.77 3.72 19.59
N SER A 338 2.88 3.00 19.38
CA SER A 338 4.13 3.25 20.10
C SER A 338 4.73 4.62 19.81
N LEU A 339 4.53 5.16 18.60
CA LEU A 339 5.03 6.49 18.20
C LEU A 339 4.32 7.65 18.92
N LYS A 340 3.18 7.40 19.57
CA LYS A 340 2.42 8.42 20.32
C LYS A 340 2.91 8.60 21.76
N LYS A 341 3.75 7.70 22.25
CA LYS A 341 4.29 7.69 23.62
C LYS A 341 5.62 8.42 23.66
#